data_AF-A0A660LBQ9-F1
#
_entry.id   AF-A0A660LBQ9-F1
#
_cell.length_a   1.000
_cell.length_b   1.000
_cell.length_c   1.000
_cell.angle_alpha   90.00
_cell.angle_beta   90.00
_cell.angle_gamma   90.00
#
_symmetry.space_group_name_H-M   'P 1'
#
loop_
_entity.id
_entity.type
_entity.pdbx_description
1 polymer ?
#
loop_
_entity_poly.entity_id
_entity_poly.type
_entity_poly.pdbx_seq_one_letter_code
_entity_poly.pdbx_strand_id
1 'polypeptide(L)'
;MLRYRHVLIAFDGSPESALVLEHAVALAHVTRARLAIVALAPRPAWSVRDALEAQLRAAADGVPDDLEVTTRLLEGDPAHELLRAAREGDHDAIILGANGFADRVVHDAAVPVILIHSPGEGPDLAA
;
A
#
# COMPACT_ATOMS: atom_id res chain seq x y z
N MET A 1 -23.86 2.24 -1.09
CA MET A 1 -22.77 2.78 -0.26
C MET A 1 -21.53 1.94 -0.58
N LEU A 2 -20.49 2.52 -1.18
CA LEU A 2 -19.24 1.77 -1.43
C LEU A 2 -18.66 1.37 -0.07
N ARG A 3 -18.40 0.08 0.11
CA ARG A 3 -17.72 -0.45 1.29
C ARG A 3 -16.52 -1.23 0.78
N TYR A 4 -15.32 -0.73 1.06
CA TYR A 4 -14.09 -1.46 0.80
C TYR A 4 -14.06 -2.72 1.66
N ARG A 5 -13.69 -3.85 1.07
CA ARG A 5 -13.66 -5.17 1.69
C ARG A 5 -12.25 -5.73 1.71
N HIS A 6 -11.39 -5.32 0.78
CA HIS A 6 -10.03 -5.82 0.69
C HIS A 6 -9.11 -4.75 0.12
N VAL A 7 -8.34 -4.13 1.00
CA VAL A 7 -7.50 -2.97 0.71
C VAL A 7 -6.06 -3.43 0.51
N LEU A 8 -5.42 -2.93 -0.53
CA LEU A 8 -4.01 -3.18 -0.84
C LEU A 8 -3.17 -1.92 -0.60
N ILE A 9 -2.03 -2.07 0.06
CA ILE A 9 -1.03 -1.01 0.17
C ILE A 9 0.34 -1.47 -0.29
N ALA A 10 1.12 -0.55 -0.85
CA ALA A 10 2.55 -0.74 -1.05
C ALA A 10 3.31 -0.16 0.16
N PHE A 11 4.28 -0.92 0.68
CA PHE A 11 5.07 -0.56 1.85
C PHE A 11 6.55 -0.84 1.61
N ASP A 12 7.38 0.18 1.80
CA ASP A 12 8.84 0.13 1.64
C ASP A 12 9.58 0.58 2.93
N GLY A 13 8.83 0.85 4.00
CA GLY A 13 9.33 1.33 5.29
C GLY A 13 9.77 2.80 5.29
N SER A 14 9.51 3.56 4.22
CA SER A 14 9.64 5.01 4.23
C SER A 14 8.61 5.68 5.16
N PRO A 15 8.88 6.91 5.66
CA PRO A 15 7.90 7.68 6.42
C PRO A 15 6.55 7.84 5.69
N GLU A 16 6.59 8.02 4.38
CA GLU A 16 5.40 8.13 3.53
C GLU A 16 4.59 6.83 3.54
N SER A 17 5.25 5.68 3.42
CA SER A 17 4.57 4.38 3.48
C SER A 17 4.02 4.05 4.87
N ALA A 18 4.66 4.54 5.94
CA ALA A 18 4.14 4.43 7.31
C ALA A 18 2.83 5.22 7.46
N LEU A 19 2.77 6.45 6.93
CA LEU A 19 1.55 7.25 6.93
C LEU A 19 0.43 6.55 6.15
N VAL A 20 0.74 5.92 5.01
CA VAL A 20 -0.21 5.12 4.23
C VAL A 20 -0.76 3.96 5.05
N LEU A 21 0.11 3.23 5.76
CA LEU A 21 -0.29 2.12 6.62
C LEU A 21 -1.25 2.58 7.71
N GLU A 22 -0.95 3.68 8.40
CA GLU A 22 -1.83 4.25 9.44
C GLU A 22 -3.24 4.56 8.89
N HIS A 23 -3.32 5.20 7.72
CA HIS A 23 -4.59 5.51 7.07
C HIS A 23 -5.33 4.24 6.62
N ALA A 24 -4.61 3.26 6.10
CA ALA A 24 -5.17 2.00 5.67
C ALA A 24 -5.75 1.19 6.84
N VAL A 25 -5.06 1.17 7.98
CA VAL A 25 -5.54 0.56 9.23
C VAL A 25 -6.83 1.25 9.70
N ALA A 26 -6.85 2.59 9.73
CA ALA A 26 -8.03 3.33 10.12
C ALA A 26 -9.24 3.05 9.20
N LEU A 27 -9.01 3.02 7.88
CA LEU A 27 -10.04 2.69 6.90
C LEU A 27 -10.54 1.25 7.07
N ALA A 28 -9.62 0.30 7.21
CA ALA A 28 -9.94 -1.11 7.38
C ALA A 28 -10.76 -1.34 8.65
N HIS A 29 -10.44 -0.66 9.75
CA HIS A 29 -11.18 -0.76 11.00
C HIS A 29 -12.63 -0.26 10.88
N VAL A 30 -12.84 0.92 10.25
CA VAL A 30 -14.19 1.48 10.06
C VAL A 30 -15.02 0.64 9.09
N THR A 31 -14.39 0.07 8.07
CA THR A 31 -15.08 -0.71 7.03
C THR A 31 -15.14 -2.21 7.32
N ARG A 32 -14.39 -2.70 8.30
CA ARG A 32 -14.05 -4.13 8.50
C ARG A 32 -13.48 -4.76 7.22
N ALA A 33 -12.61 -4.05 6.54
CA ALA A 33 -11.90 -4.57 5.38
C ALA A 33 -10.70 -5.42 5.83
N ARG A 34 -10.32 -6.37 4.97
CA ARG A 34 -9.03 -7.05 5.07
C ARG A 34 -7.94 -6.13 4.54
N LEU A 35 -6.74 -6.20 5.11
CA LEU A 35 -5.60 -5.39 4.72
C LEU A 35 -4.49 -6.28 4.13
N ALA A 36 -4.06 -5.98 2.91
CA ALA A 36 -2.90 -6.59 2.28
C ALA A 36 -1.77 -5.57 2.18
N ILE A 37 -0.62 -5.92 2.75
CA ILE A 37 0.59 -5.10 2.74
C ILE A 37 1.59 -5.77 1.81
N VAL A 38 2.06 -5.06 0.78
CA VAL A 38 3.04 -5.60 -0.15
C VAL A 38 4.31 -4.76 -0.19
N ALA A 39 5.46 -5.44 -0.21
CA ALA A 39 6.74 -4.81 -0.53
C ALA A 39 7.08 -5.11 -1.99
N LEU A 40 7.63 -4.13 -2.69
CA LEU A 40 7.97 -4.23 -4.12
C LEU A 40 9.50 -4.18 -4.25
N ALA A 41 10.09 -5.22 -4.84
CA ALA A 41 11.52 -5.31 -5.06
C ALA A 41 11.87 -5.45 -6.56
N PRO A 42 12.97 -4.85 -7.02
CA PRO A 42 13.49 -5.12 -8.36
C PRO A 42 13.99 -6.57 -8.46
N ARG A 43 13.90 -7.16 -9.65
CA ARG A 43 14.48 -8.49 -9.92
C ARG A 43 15.97 -8.38 -10.28
N PRO A 44 16.87 -9.19 -9.68
CA PRO A 44 16.61 -10.16 -8.62
C PRO A 44 16.68 -9.52 -7.22
N ALA A 45 15.77 -9.88 -6.31
CA ALA A 45 15.62 -9.21 -5.01
C ALA A 45 16.48 -9.80 -3.86
N TRP A 46 17.39 -10.73 -4.13
CA TRP A 46 18.09 -11.50 -3.08
C TRP A 46 18.84 -10.63 -2.06
N SER A 47 19.40 -9.50 -2.47
CA SER A 47 20.15 -8.60 -1.59
C SER A 47 19.29 -7.75 -0.66
N VAL A 48 18.01 -7.56 -1.01
CA VAL A 48 17.07 -6.70 -0.27
C VAL A 48 15.92 -7.48 0.37
N ARG A 49 15.76 -8.77 0.03
CA ARG A 49 14.68 -9.64 0.51
C ARG A 49 14.54 -9.61 2.02
N ASP A 50 15.62 -9.92 2.74
CA ASP A 50 15.56 -10.05 4.20
C ASP A 50 15.16 -8.72 4.87
N ALA A 51 15.64 -7.60 4.33
CA ALA A 51 15.30 -6.27 4.83
C ALA A 51 13.80 -5.95 4.59
N LEU A 52 13.30 -6.21 3.38
CA LEU A 52 11.89 -5.98 3.04
C LEU A 52 10.95 -6.91 3.82
N GLU A 53 11.33 -8.17 4.02
CA GLU A 53 10.57 -9.12 4.84
C GLU A 53 10.54 -8.71 6.31
N ALA A 54 11.65 -8.19 6.85
CA ALA A 54 11.68 -7.61 8.20
C ALA A 54 10.76 -6.37 8.32
N GLN A 55 10.77 -5.49 7.32
CA GLN A 55 9.88 -4.33 7.26
C GLN A 55 8.40 -4.74 7.16
N LEU A 56 8.07 -5.73 6.34
CA LEU A 56 6.70 -6.27 6.25
C LEU A 56 6.24 -6.86 7.58
N ARG A 57 7.12 -7.60 8.27
CA ARG A 57 6.81 -8.16 9.59
C ARG A 57 6.56 -7.04 10.60
N ALA A 58 7.43 -6.05 10.67
CA ALA A 58 7.25 -4.89 11.56
C ALA A 58 5.96 -4.11 11.26
N ALA A 59 5.61 -3.96 9.98
CA ALA A 59 4.34 -3.34 9.57
C ALA A 59 3.13 -4.15 10.05
N ALA A 60 3.14 -5.47 9.85
CA ALA A 60 2.06 -6.35 10.29
C ALA A 60 1.92 -6.38 11.82
N ASP A 61 3.03 -6.39 12.56
CA ASP A 61 3.05 -6.36 14.02
C ASP A 61 2.48 -5.04 14.58
N GLY A 62 2.47 -3.96 13.79
CA GLY A 62 1.84 -2.69 14.14
C GLY A 62 0.34 -2.61 13.85
N VAL A 63 -0.24 -3.61 13.18
CA VAL A 63 -1.68 -3.65 12.87
C VAL A 63 -2.46 -4.24 14.06
N PRO A 64 -3.60 -3.65 14.45
CA PRO A 64 -4.46 -4.21 15.48
C PRO A 64 -4.88 -5.67 15.21
N ASP A 65 -4.88 -6.50 16.26
CA ASP A 65 -5.17 -7.95 16.18
C ASP A 65 -6.58 -8.29 15.65
N ASP A 66 -7.52 -7.35 15.67
CA ASP A 66 -8.89 -7.53 15.18
C ASP A 66 -9.02 -7.32 13.67
N LEU A 67 -7.96 -6.90 12.99
CA LEU A 67 -7.89 -6.79 11.53
C LEU A 67 -7.21 -8.02 10.90
N GLU A 68 -7.82 -8.54 9.84
CA GLU A 68 -7.20 -9.56 9.01
C GLU A 68 -6.14 -8.91 8.12
N VAL A 69 -4.87 -9.15 8.43
CA VAL A 69 -3.71 -8.64 7.69
C VAL A 69 -2.95 -9.76 6.97
N THR A 70 -2.52 -9.49 5.74
CA THR A 70 -1.60 -10.36 5.00
C THR A 70 -0.42 -9.57 4.49
N THR A 71 0.75 -10.21 4.40
CA THR A 71 1.98 -9.59 3.86
C THR A 71 2.52 -10.40 2.69
N ARG A 72 3.05 -9.72 1.67
CA ARG A 72 3.73 -10.38 0.53
C ARG A 72 4.88 -9.53 0.01
N LEU A 73 6.00 -10.18 -0.31
CA LEU A 73 7.06 -9.58 -1.12
C LEU A 73 6.80 -9.90 -2.59
N LEU A 74 6.71 -8.86 -3.41
CA LEU A 74 6.53 -8.95 -4.85
C LEU A 74 7.81 -8.51 -5.55
N GLU A 75 8.18 -9.21 -6.62
CA GLU A 75 9.40 -8.93 -7.38
C GLU A 75 9.07 -8.59 -8.83
N GLY A 76 9.52 -7.44 -9.31
CA GLY A 76 9.29 -6.98 -10.69
C GLY A 76 9.27 -5.46 -10.84
N ASP A 77 8.63 -4.97 -11.90
CA ASP A 77 8.29 -3.55 -12.02
C ASP A 77 7.24 -3.20 -10.95
N PRO A 78 7.49 -2.21 -10.08
CA PRO A 78 6.60 -1.91 -8.97
C PRO A 78 5.13 -1.70 -9.38
N ALA A 79 4.88 -0.94 -10.44
CA ALA A 79 3.53 -0.54 -10.81
C ALA A 79 2.80 -1.74 -11.42
N HIS A 80 3.48 -2.48 -12.29
CA HIS A 80 2.97 -3.71 -12.86
C HIS A 80 2.63 -4.75 -11.79
N GLU A 81 3.53 -5.02 -10.85
CA GLU A 81 3.32 -6.02 -9.81
C GLU A 81 2.23 -5.62 -8.82
N LEU A 82 2.12 -4.34 -8.45
CA LEU A 82 1.04 -3.86 -7.60
C LEU A 82 -0.33 -3.99 -8.27
N LEU A 83 -0.44 -3.57 -9.54
CA LEU A 83 -1.67 -3.70 -10.32
C LEU A 83 -2.06 -5.16 -10.54
N ARG A 84 -1.07 -6.03 -10.77
CA ARG A 84 -1.26 -7.48 -10.87
C ARG A 84 -1.78 -8.06 -9.55
N ALA A 85 -1.16 -7.70 -8.43
CA ALA A 85 -1.60 -8.13 -7.10
C ALA A 85 -3.02 -7.64 -6.76
N ALA A 86 -3.36 -6.40 -7.13
CA ALA A 86 -4.71 -5.87 -6.96
C ALA A 86 -5.75 -6.74 -7.67
N ARG A 87 -5.50 -7.07 -8.94
CA ARG A 87 -6.40 -7.90 -9.77
C ARG A 87 -6.48 -9.35 -9.31
N GLU A 88 -5.34 -9.99 -8.99
CA GLU A 88 -5.29 -11.40 -8.62
C GLU A 88 -5.78 -11.67 -7.20
N GLY A 89 -5.66 -10.69 -6.30
CA GLY A 89 -6.06 -10.83 -4.91
C GLY A 89 -7.48 -10.33 -4.59
N ASP A 90 -8.29 -10.02 -5.61
CA ASP A 90 -9.63 -9.44 -5.45
C ASP A 90 -9.63 -8.22 -4.51
N HIS A 91 -8.62 -7.37 -4.61
CA HIS A 91 -8.56 -6.12 -3.86
C HIS A 91 -9.52 -5.12 -4.50
N ASP A 92 -10.27 -4.38 -3.70
CA ASP A 92 -11.26 -3.42 -4.17
C ASP A 92 -10.87 -1.94 -3.93
N ALA A 93 -9.68 -1.72 -3.37
CA ALA A 93 -9.00 -0.44 -3.32
C ALA A 93 -7.48 -0.59 -3.20
N ILE A 94 -6.75 0.39 -3.72
CA ILE A 94 -5.31 0.55 -3.52
C ILE A 94 -5.08 1.85 -2.75
N ILE A 95 -4.26 1.85 -1.71
CA ILE A 95 -3.84 3.06 -1.00
C ILE A 95 -2.33 3.24 -1.15
N LEU A 96 -1.91 4.43 -1.57
CA LEU A 96 -0.53 4.78 -1.85
C LEU A 96 -0.16 6.15 -1.32
N GLY A 97 1.14 6.38 -1.14
CA GLY A 97 1.68 7.73 -0.94
C GLY A 97 1.69 8.48 -2.27
N ALA A 98 1.49 9.79 -2.22
CA ALA A 98 1.52 10.66 -3.39
C ALA A 98 2.96 10.89 -3.88
N ASN A 99 3.50 9.93 -4.64
CA ASN A 99 4.84 10.00 -5.24
C ASN A 99 4.78 9.67 -6.74
N GLY A 100 5.90 9.83 -7.47
CA GLY A 100 5.94 9.55 -8.92
C GLY A 100 5.63 8.10 -9.30
N PHE A 101 5.68 7.16 -8.36
CA PHE A 101 5.23 5.78 -8.57
C PHE A 101 3.70 5.67 -8.64
N ALA A 102 2.98 6.52 -7.90
CA ALA A 102 1.52 6.52 -7.84
C ALA A 102 0.86 6.90 -9.17
N ASP A 103 1.43 7.82 -9.95
CA ASP A 103 0.85 8.29 -11.22
C ASP A 103 0.56 7.14 -12.20
N ARG A 104 1.50 6.20 -12.34
CA ARG A 104 1.32 5.01 -13.19
C ARG A 104 0.20 4.11 -12.68
N VAL A 105 0.09 3.96 -11.36
CA VAL A 105 -0.94 3.12 -10.74
C VAL A 105 -2.32 3.76 -10.90
N VAL A 106 -2.44 5.08 -10.69
CA VAL A 106 -3.70 5.83 -10.86
C VAL A 106 -4.23 5.70 -12.28
N HIS A 107 -3.35 5.74 -13.29
CA HIS A 107 -3.77 5.65 -14.68
C HIS A 107 -4.29 4.25 -15.06
N ASP A 108 -3.69 3.17 -14.55
CA ASP A 108 -3.92 1.79 -15.02
C ASP A 108 -4.73 0.91 -14.03
N ALA A 109 -5.07 1.42 -12.85
CA ALA A 109 -5.82 0.68 -11.83
C ALA A 109 -7.26 0.43 -12.27
N ALA A 110 -7.70 -0.83 -12.10
CA ALA A 110 -9.10 -1.22 -12.33
C ALA A 110 -9.99 -0.96 -11.10
N VAL A 111 -9.40 -0.48 -10.01
CA VAL A 111 -10.05 -0.24 -8.71
C VAL A 111 -9.69 1.15 -8.21
N PRO A 112 -10.50 1.74 -7.32
CA PRO A 112 -10.19 3.05 -6.72
C PRO A 112 -8.78 3.09 -6.14
N VAL A 113 -8.05 4.17 -6.44
CA VAL A 113 -6.74 4.49 -5.84
C VAL A 113 -6.91 5.68 -4.92
N ILE A 114 -6.50 5.51 -3.66
CA ILE A 114 -6.52 6.55 -2.62
C ILE A 114 -5.09 7.03 -2.41
N LEU A 115 -4.84 8.31 -2.66
CA LEU A 115 -3.53 8.92 -2.46
C LEU A 115 -3.46 9.63 -1.11
N ILE A 116 -2.48 9.24 -0.32
CA ILE A 116 -2.13 9.88 0.95
C ILE A 116 -1.00 10.86 0.69
N HIS A 117 -1.24 12.12 1.01
CA HIS A 117 -0.24 13.17 0.90
C HIS A 117 0.38 13.39 2.27
N SER A 118 1.70 13.47 2.32
CA SER A 118 2.39 13.89 3.53
C SER A 118 2.00 15.34 3.86
N PRO A 119 1.69 15.66 5.13
CA PRO A 119 1.38 17.04 5.52
C PRO A 119 2.60 17.93 5.24
N GLY A 120 2.48 18.82 4.25
CA GLY A 120 3.55 19.71 3.78
C GLY A 120 3.72 19.79 2.26
N GLU A 121 3.15 18.83 1.50
CA GLU A 121 3.21 18.78 0.03
C GLU A 121 1.89 19.18 -0.66
N GLY A 122 1.05 19.96 0.01
CA GLY A 122 -0.08 20.61 -0.65
C GLY A 122 0.43 21.71 -1.60
N PRO A 123 -0.29 22.06 -2.68
CA PRO A 123 0.00 23.30 -3.40
C PRO A 123 -0.02 24.43 -2.36
N ASP A 124 1.01 25.26 -2.38
CA ASP A 124 1.05 26.46 -1.56
C ASP A 124 -0.09 27.37 -2.04
N LEU A 125 -1.27 27.22 -1.41
CA LEU A 125 -2.45 28.04 -1.67
C LEU A 125 -2.29 29.44 -1.07
N ALA A 126 -1.09 29.82 -0.62
CA ALA A 126 -0.75 31.12 -0.07
C ALA A 126 0.22 31.94 -0.95
N ALA A 127 0.34 31.64 -2.24
CA ALA A 127 1.06 32.48 -3.22
C ALA A 127 0.13 33.30 -4.12
#